data_AF-A0A1Y2CAX6-F1
#
_entry.id   AF-A0A1Y2CAX6-F1
#
_cell.length_a   1.000
_cell.length_b   1.000
_cell.length_c   1.000
_cell.angle_alpha   90.00
_cell.angle_beta   90.00
_cell.angle_gamma   90.00
#
_symmetry.space_group_name_H-M   'P 1'
#
loop_
_entity.id
_entity.type
_entity.pdbx_description
1 polymer ?
#
loop_
_entity_poly.entity_id
_entity_poly.type
_entity_poly.pdbx_seq_one_letter_code
_entity_poly.pdbx_strand_id
1 'polypeptide(L)'
;MDFNTSKPEPYIASIMTAVSVFLLLGLIYFIIVCEIYTREKELSLKTIFTPFSSLLILMITCQTGVYACEIFAFSEKAYRWTREYAELFAVQTWFIVLQEASYLFYSYLRAAPLFEDVFPRIAPALALGMKLMPILFVCQGVIGVARVVFFDDPEPFEIIAQCDQFIPVLIAVCMLTFDITSLVTFTTFLKRTSVAEKMEDKQFLIISHHGIAAVVVCFLIIVCYAITALFGSADALLLGFLFSTIMYLLLFRMKAQERIRSLNGSTAHRTSASV
;
A
#
# COMPACT_ATOMS: atom_id res chain seq x y z
N MET A 1 -31.69 15.11 28.24
CA MET A 1 -30.59 14.45 28.97
C MET A 1 -29.57 14.05 27.93
N ASP A 2 -28.72 15.01 27.62
CA ASP A 2 -27.76 14.99 26.51
C ASP A 2 -26.47 14.32 26.96
N PHE A 3 -26.45 12.99 26.92
CA PHE A 3 -25.19 12.27 26.91
C PHE A 3 -24.59 12.35 25.51
N ASN A 4 -23.78 13.38 25.39
CA ASN A 4 -22.64 13.55 24.51
C ASN A 4 -21.73 12.30 24.52
N THR A 5 -22.17 11.18 23.92
CA THR A 5 -21.29 10.06 23.58
C THR A 5 -20.56 10.44 22.32
N SER A 6 -19.41 11.09 22.49
CA SER A 6 -18.45 11.33 21.42
C SER A 6 -18.12 9.99 20.78
N LYS A 7 -18.57 9.78 19.54
CA LYS A 7 -18.25 8.62 18.72
C LYS A 7 -16.72 8.41 18.72
N PRO A 8 -16.18 7.23 19.10
CA PRO A 8 -14.73 7.00 19.15
C PRO A 8 -14.06 7.02 17.76
N GLU A 9 -14.81 6.75 16.69
CA GLU A 9 -14.34 6.61 15.31
C GLU A 9 -13.52 7.81 14.80
N PRO A 10 -13.97 9.09 14.89
CA PRO A 10 -13.17 10.24 14.46
C PRO A 10 -11.87 10.40 15.25
N TYR A 11 -11.85 10.04 16.54
CA TYR A 11 -10.63 10.09 17.35
C TYR A 11 -9.64 9.02 16.92
N ILE A 12 -10.12 7.81 16.64
CA ILE A 12 -9.28 6.72 16.12
C ILE A 12 -8.71 7.15 14.77
N ALA A 13 -9.54 7.60 13.81
CA ALA A 13 -9.06 8.10 12.52
C ALA A 13 -8.05 9.26 12.66
N SER A 14 -8.21 10.14 13.65
CA SER A 14 -7.26 11.21 13.96
C SER A 14 -5.91 10.68 14.45
N ILE A 15 -5.91 9.70 15.35
CA ILE A 15 -4.69 9.03 15.81
C ILE A 15 -3.99 8.34 14.63
N MET A 16 -4.74 7.65 13.79
CA MET A 16 -4.21 6.97 12.60
C MET A 16 -3.58 7.95 11.60
N THR A 17 -4.24 9.10 11.36
CA THR A 17 -3.70 10.20 10.55
C THR A 17 -2.39 10.72 11.13
N ALA A 18 -2.34 10.96 12.44
CA ALA A 18 -1.10 11.40 13.09
C ALA A 18 0.02 10.37 12.93
N VAL A 19 -0.27 9.08 13.14
CA VAL A 19 0.69 7.99 12.97
C VAL A 19 1.19 7.91 11.52
N SER A 20 0.34 8.06 10.52
CA SER A 20 0.78 8.04 9.11
C SER A 20 1.62 9.27 8.75
N VAL A 21 1.32 10.44 9.30
CA VAL A 21 2.16 11.65 9.16
C VAL A 21 3.54 11.42 9.78
N PHE A 22 3.62 10.87 11.00
CA PHE A 22 4.91 10.55 11.62
C PHE A 22 5.68 9.48 10.83
N LEU A 23 4.99 8.49 10.27
CA LEU A 23 5.59 7.50 9.39
C LEU A 23 6.16 8.14 8.11
N LEU A 24 5.44 9.08 7.50
CA LEU A 24 5.90 9.82 6.33
C LEU A 24 7.14 10.66 6.64
N LEU A 25 7.13 11.40 7.74
CA LEU A 25 8.27 12.18 8.21
C LEU A 25 9.48 11.27 8.51
N GLY A 26 9.25 10.13 9.15
CA GLY A 26 10.27 9.12 9.42
C GLY A 26 10.89 8.55 8.15
N LEU A 27 10.08 8.29 7.12
CA LEU A 27 10.57 7.84 5.81
C LEU A 27 11.39 8.91 5.10
N ILE A 28 10.93 10.17 5.09
CA ILE A 28 11.65 11.29 4.47
C ILE A 28 12.99 11.50 5.18
N TYR A 29 12.99 11.52 6.52
CA TYR A 29 14.20 11.60 7.33
C TYR A 29 15.17 10.46 6.99
N PHE A 30 14.68 9.22 6.94
CA PHE A 30 15.48 8.06 6.59
C PHE A 30 16.13 8.19 5.21
N ILE A 31 15.39 8.66 4.20
CA ILE A 31 15.93 8.88 2.84
C ILE A 31 17.04 9.94 2.88
N ILE A 32 16.78 11.10 3.48
CA ILE A 32 17.75 12.22 3.50
C ILE A 32 19.02 11.83 4.27
N VAL A 33 18.87 11.28 5.48
CA VAL A 33 20.01 11.00 6.35
C VAL A 33 20.71 9.71 5.95
N CYS A 34 19.98 8.60 5.87
CA CYS A 34 20.61 7.28 5.68
C CYS A 34 20.93 6.97 4.21
N GLU A 35 20.12 7.42 3.24
CA GLU A 35 20.39 7.12 1.82
C GLU A 35 21.28 8.15 1.13
N ILE A 36 21.15 9.43 1.48
CA ILE A 36 21.87 10.52 0.81
C ILE A 36 23.10 10.94 1.61
N TYR A 37 22.90 11.43 2.84
CA TYR A 37 23.99 11.99 3.65
C TYR A 37 25.06 10.95 4.01
N THR A 38 24.69 9.78 4.53
CA THR A 38 25.65 8.71 4.89
C THR A 38 26.44 8.16 3.69
N ARG A 39 25.95 8.35 2.46
CA ARG A 39 26.61 7.87 1.24
C ARG A 39 27.35 8.96 0.48
N GLU A 40 27.43 10.17 1.04
CA GLU A 40 28.07 11.32 0.41
C GLU A 40 27.53 11.58 -1.02
N LYS A 41 26.24 11.26 -1.24
CA LYS A 41 25.59 11.51 -2.53
C LYS A 41 25.14 12.95 -2.60
N GLU A 42 25.23 13.54 -3.78
CA GLU A 42 24.64 14.85 -4.03
C GLU A 42 23.12 14.81 -3.80
N LEU A 43 22.64 15.82 -3.07
CA LEU A 43 21.22 16.02 -2.81
C LEU A 43 20.54 16.46 -4.11
N SER A 44 20.05 15.48 -4.87
CA SER A 44 19.25 15.69 -6.07
C SER A 44 17.86 15.09 -5.89
N LEU A 45 16.83 15.70 -6.49
CA LEU A 45 15.48 15.15 -6.54
C LEU A 45 15.48 13.72 -7.12
N LYS A 46 16.37 13.44 -8.07
CA LYS A 46 16.55 12.08 -8.63
C LYS A 46 17.05 11.08 -7.59
N THR A 47 17.86 11.53 -6.62
CA THR A 47 18.38 10.69 -5.53
C THR A 47 17.33 10.44 -4.46
N ILE A 48 16.48 11.44 -4.17
CA ILE A 48 15.37 11.32 -3.21
C ILE A 48 14.28 10.39 -3.77
N PHE A 49 13.84 10.64 -5.00
CA PHE A 49 12.75 9.93 -5.65
C PHE A 49 13.23 8.73 -6.45
N THR A 50 13.95 7.81 -5.77
CA THR A 50 14.11 6.46 -6.32
C THR A 50 12.73 5.81 -6.50
N PRO A 51 12.53 4.91 -7.48
CA PRO A 51 11.22 4.29 -7.73
C PRO A 51 10.58 3.70 -6.47
N PHE A 52 11.37 3.05 -5.60
CA PHE A 52 10.86 2.51 -4.33
C PHE A 52 10.55 3.60 -3.29
N SER A 53 11.36 4.67 -3.21
CA SER A 53 11.09 5.80 -2.30
C SER A 53 9.83 6.56 -2.70
N SER A 54 9.69 6.87 -3.99
CA SER A 54 8.55 7.64 -4.49
C SER A 54 7.23 6.89 -4.29
N LEU A 55 7.20 5.58 -4.57
CA LEU A 55 6.02 4.76 -4.34
C LEU A 55 5.67 4.66 -2.85
N LEU A 56 6.66 4.48 -1.95
CA LEU A 56 6.40 4.46 -0.50
C LEU A 56 5.87 5.80 0.03
N ILE A 57 6.48 6.91 -0.40
CA ILE A 57 6.02 8.26 -0.06
C ILE A 57 4.58 8.46 -0.54
N LEU A 58 4.28 8.07 -1.78
CA LEU A 58 2.95 8.19 -2.37
C LEU A 58 1.93 7.35 -1.60
N MET A 59 2.21 6.07 -1.32
CA MET A 59 1.34 5.19 -0.54
C MET A 59 0.99 5.80 0.83
N ILE A 60 1.99 6.26 1.60
CA ILE A 60 1.75 6.81 2.94
C ILE A 60 1.01 8.15 2.87
N THR A 61 1.29 8.97 1.84
CA THR A 61 0.58 10.23 1.62
C THR A 61 -0.89 9.99 1.30
N CYS A 62 -1.18 9.06 0.38
CA CYS A 62 -2.54 8.67 0.05
C CYS A 62 -3.27 8.08 1.27
N GLN A 63 -2.62 7.21 2.04
CA GLN A 63 -3.20 6.66 3.27
C GLN A 63 -3.56 7.75 4.29
N THR A 64 -2.70 8.77 4.42
CA THR A 64 -2.97 9.95 5.26
C THR A 64 -4.20 10.71 4.75
N GLY A 65 -4.31 10.87 3.43
CA GLY A 65 -5.48 11.47 2.77
C GLY A 65 -6.76 10.68 3.04
N VAL A 66 -6.72 9.35 2.96
CA VAL A 66 -7.85 8.47 3.29
C VAL A 66 -8.31 8.70 4.74
N TYR A 67 -7.39 8.66 5.71
CA TYR A 67 -7.75 8.87 7.11
C TYR A 67 -8.27 10.29 7.38
N ALA A 68 -7.71 11.30 6.71
CA ALA A 68 -8.21 12.67 6.81
C ALA A 68 -9.65 12.77 6.30
N CYS A 69 -9.97 12.14 5.17
CA CYS A 69 -11.34 12.09 4.64
C CYS A 69 -12.29 11.41 5.63
N GLU A 70 -11.86 10.31 6.27
CA GLU A 70 -12.65 9.60 7.28
C GLU A 70 -12.94 10.44 8.53
N ILE A 71 -11.99 11.27 8.99
CA ILE A 71 -12.25 12.21 10.10
C ILE A 71 -13.41 13.14 9.74
N PHE A 72 -13.39 13.72 8.53
CA PHE A 72 -14.47 14.59 8.06
C PHE A 72 -15.79 13.83 7.96
N ALA A 73 -15.78 12.65 7.34
CA ALA A 73 -16.95 11.77 7.18
C ALA A 73 -17.60 11.38 8.52
N PHE A 74 -16.80 11.11 9.55
CA PHE A 74 -17.32 10.80 10.89
C PHE A 74 -17.76 12.04 11.69
N SER A 75 -17.21 13.22 11.38
CA SER A 75 -17.48 14.47 12.10
C SER A 75 -18.76 15.19 11.67
N GLU A 76 -19.11 15.13 10.38
CA GLU A 76 -20.39 15.64 9.91
C GLU A 76 -21.52 14.72 10.41
N LYS A 77 -22.62 15.30 10.90
CA LYS A 77 -23.70 14.57 11.61
C LYS A 77 -24.24 13.40 10.77
N ALA A 78 -23.67 12.23 11.00
CA ALA A 78 -24.10 10.86 10.68
C ALA A 78 -24.79 10.65 9.32
N TYR A 79 -24.05 10.06 8.37
CA TYR A 79 -24.55 9.12 7.34
C TYR A 79 -25.73 9.58 6.46
N ARG A 80 -26.03 10.87 6.41
CA ARG A 80 -26.90 11.37 5.34
C ARG A 80 -26.02 11.46 4.11
N TRP A 81 -26.37 10.69 3.08
CA TRP A 81 -25.84 10.88 1.74
C TRP A 81 -26.22 12.29 1.30
N THR A 82 -25.32 13.25 1.54
CA THR A 82 -25.39 14.60 1.00
C THR A 82 -24.41 14.72 -0.15
N ARG A 83 -24.54 15.80 -0.92
CA ARG A 83 -23.62 16.10 -2.00
C ARG A 83 -22.20 16.36 -1.48
N GLU A 84 -22.05 17.03 -0.33
CA GLU A 84 -20.72 17.25 0.28
C GLU A 84 -20.05 15.91 0.64
N TYR A 85 -20.82 14.96 1.18
CA TYR A 85 -20.29 13.62 1.45
C TYR A 85 -19.90 12.88 0.17
N ALA A 86 -20.67 13.01 -0.92
CA ALA A 86 -20.32 12.42 -2.21
C ALA A 86 -19.01 13.02 -2.78
N GLU A 87 -18.81 14.33 -2.65
CA GLU A 87 -17.57 15.01 -3.05
C GLU A 87 -16.37 14.51 -2.24
N LEU A 88 -16.52 14.40 -0.92
CA LEU A 88 -15.50 13.85 -0.03
C LEU A 88 -15.17 12.39 -0.38
N PHE A 89 -16.20 11.58 -0.65
CA PHE A 89 -16.06 10.19 -1.08
C PHE A 89 -15.29 10.07 -2.41
N ALA A 90 -15.54 10.96 -3.38
CA ALA A 90 -14.80 10.98 -4.63
C ALA A 90 -13.31 11.27 -4.41
N VAL A 91 -12.98 12.24 -3.55
CA VAL A 91 -11.59 12.56 -3.18
C VAL A 91 -10.93 11.37 -2.48
N GLN A 92 -11.62 10.76 -1.52
CA GLN A 92 -11.15 9.56 -0.83
C GLN A 92 -10.88 8.40 -1.80
N THR A 93 -11.78 8.20 -2.77
CA THR A 93 -11.65 7.16 -3.81
C THR A 93 -10.37 7.36 -4.60
N TRP A 94 -10.00 8.58 -4.97
CA TRP A 94 -8.73 8.85 -5.65
C TRP A 94 -7.51 8.56 -4.78
N PHE A 95 -7.58 8.85 -3.48
CA PHE A 95 -6.49 8.44 -2.57
C PHE A 95 -6.36 6.92 -2.50
N ILE A 96 -7.46 6.18 -2.39
CA ILE A 96 -7.46 4.71 -2.41
C ILE A 96 -6.87 4.18 -3.72
N VAL A 97 -7.32 4.70 -4.87
CA VAL A 97 -6.83 4.32 -6.20
C VAL A 97 -5.33 4.52 -6.34
N LEU A 98 -4.83 5.69 -5.94
CA LEU A 98 -3.39 5.99 -6.00
C LEU A 98 -2.59 5.12 -5.03
N GLN A 99 -3.15 4.82 -3.86
CA GLN A 99 -2.56 3.94 -2.87
C GLN A 99 -2.45 2.50 -3.37
N GLU A 100 -3.53 1.92 -3.90
CA GLU A 100 -3.57 0.56 -4.45
C GLU A 100 -2.64 0.42 -5.65
N ALA A 101 -2.67 1.40 -6.57
CA ALA A 101 -1.77 1.44 -7.71
C ALA A 101 -0.30 1.47 -7.25
N SER A 102 0.04 2.38 -6.34
CA SER A 102 1.42 2.50 -5.87
C SER A 102 1.90 1.27 -5.10
N TYR A 103 1.02 0.61 -4.32
CA TYR A 103 1.31 -0.68 -3.70
C TYR A 103 1.59 -1.76 -4.75
N LEU A 104 0.72 -1.91 -5.75
CA LEU A 104 0.87 -2.94 -6.76
C LEU A 104 2.17 -2.75 -7.57
N PHE A 105 2.46 -1.52 -7.98
CA PHE A 105 3.73 -1.19 -8.66
C PHE A 105 4.94 -1.43 -7.77
N TYR A 106 4.87 -1.08 -6.49
CA TYR A 106 5.95 -1.31 -5.53
C TYR A 106 6.23 -2.81 -5.39
N SER A 107 5.18 -3.60 -5.19
CA SER A 107 5.27 -5.05 -5.03
C SER A 107 5.76 -5.74 -6.30
N TYR A 108 5.33 -5.28 -7.49
CA TYR A 108 5.84 -5.77 -8.76
C TYR A 108 7.31 -5.45 -9.00
N LEU A 109 7.74 -4.19 -8.81
CA LEU A 109 9.15 -3.81 -9.01
C LEU A 109 10.10 -4.64 -8.13
N ARG A 110 9.63 -5.03 -6.95
CA ARG A 110 10.38 -5.89 -6.03
C ARG A 110 10.40 -7.35 -6.49
N ALA A 111 9.26 -7.89 -6.93
CA ALA A 111 9.11 -9.31 -7.27
C ALA A 111 9.54 -9.66 -8.71
N ALA A 112 9.60 -8.68 -9.61
CA ALA A 112 9.84 -8.90 -11.04
C ALA A 112 11.10 -9.72 -11.35
N PRO A 113 12.29 -9.45 -10.77
CA PRO A 113 13.48 -10.27 -11.03
C PRO A 113 13.31 -11.74 -10.64
N LEU A 114 12.47 -12.02 -9.64
CA LEU A 114 12.22 -13.37 -9.15
C LEU A 114 11.20 -14.11 -10.01
N PHE A 115 10.23 -13.40 -10.59
CA PHE A 115 9.33 -14.02 -11.56
C PHE A 115 10.09 -14.50 -12.79
N GLU A 116 11.06 -13.72 -13.26
CA GLU A 116 11.91 -14.10 -14.40
C GLU A 116 12.77 -15.34 -14.09
N ASP A 117 13.28 -15.46 -12.87
CA ASP A 117 14.10 -16.61 -12.44
C ASP A 117 13.26 -17.87 -12.13
N VAL A 118 12.17 -17.72 -11.39
CA VAL A 118 11.38 -18.87 -10.89
C VAL A 118 10.36 -19.36 -11.92
N PHE A 119 9.66 -18.43 -12.58
CA PHE A 119 8.55 -18.70 -13.50
C PHE A 119 8.67 -17.89 -14.81
N PRO A 120 9.71 -18.11 -15.64
CA PRO A 120 9.97 -17.32 -16.84
C PRO A 120 8.83 -17.35 -17.87
N ARG A 121 7.99 -18.39 -17.86
CA ARG A 121 6.81 -18.48 -18.74
C ARG A 121 5.66 -17.58 -18.30
N ILE A 122 5.54 -17.30 -17.00
CA ILE A 122 4.46 -16.50 -16.40
C ILE A 122 4.85 -15.02 -16.34
N ALA A 123 6.15 -14.72 -16.21
CA ALA A 123 6.66 -13.34 -16.11
C ALA A 123 6.14 -12.39 -17.21
N PRO A 124 6.06 -12.76 -18.51
CA PRO A 124 5.49 -11.88 -19.54
C PRO A 124 4.01 -11.57 -19.33
N ALA A 125 3.23 -12.54 -18.84
CA ALA A 125 1.81 -12.34 -18.55
C ALA A 125 1.60 -11.41 -17.35
N LEU A 126 2.41 -11.56 -16.30
CA LEU A 126 2.40 -10.63 -15.16
C LEU A 126 2.80 -9.21 -15.59
N ALA A 127 3.84 -9.08 -16.40
CA ALA A 127 4.27 -7.78 -16.93
C ALA A 127 3.19 -7.12 -17.79
N LEU A 128 2.46 -7.89 -18.60
CA LEU A 128 1.30 -7.39 -19.35
C LEU A 128 0.17 -6.97 -18.41
N GLY A 129 -0.17 -7.79 -17.42
CA GLY A 129 -1.17 -7.47 -16.40
C GLY A 129 -0.86 -6.13 -15.72
N MET A 130 0.39 -5.92 -15.30
CA MET A 130 0.83 -4.66 -14.69
C MET A 130 0.68 -3.43 -15.59
N LYS A 131 0.80 -3.60 -16.91
CA LYS A 131 0.56 -2.51 -17.88
C LYS A 131 -0.93 -2.19 -18.04
N LEU A 132 -1.80 -3.17 -17.82
CA LEU A 132 -3.26 -3.00 -17.95
C LEU A 132 -3.91 -2.50 -16.65
N MET A 133 -3.30 -2.73 -15.49
CA MET A 133 -3.85 -2.34 -14.19
C MET A 133 -4.19 -0.85 -14.03
N PRO A 134 -3.42 0.11 -14.57
CA PRO A 134 -3.81 1.52 -14.56
C PRO A 134 -5.20 1.79 -15.10
N ILE A 135 -5.70 0.99 -16.05
CA ILE A 135 -7.04 1.17 -16.62
C ILE A 135 -8.09 0.89 -15.54
N LEU A 136 -7.97 -0.22 -14.79
CA LEU A 136 -8.93 -0.53 -13.73
C LEU A 136 -8.91 0.53 -12.61
N PHE A 137 -7.72 0.97 -12.21
CA PHE A 137 -7.55 2.03 -11.21
C PHE A 137 -8.20 3.35 -11.66
N VAL A 138 -7.99 3.76 -12.91
CA VAL A 138 -8.66 4.95 -13.46
C VAL A 138 -10.17 4.76 -13.52
N CYS A 139 -10.66 3.58 -13.90
CA CYS A 139 -12.09 3.28 -13.89
C CYS A 139 -12.71 3.48 -12.49
N GLN A 140 -12.06 2.98 -11.44
CA GLN A 140 -12.52 3.18 -10.05
C GLN A 140 -12.57 4.68 -9.67
N GLY A 141 -11.52 5.44 -9.98
CA GLY A 141 -11.49 6.88 -9.71
C GLY A 141 -12.57 7.66 -10.47
N VAL A 142 -12.80 7.31 -11.74
CA VAL A 142 -13.85 7.90 -12.57
C VAL A 142 -15.24 7.59 -12.01
N ILE A 143 -15.49 6.38 -11.53
CA ILE A 143 -16.75 6.01 -10.89
C ILE A 143 -17.01 6.87 -9.66
N GLY A 144 -16.00 7.09 -8.81
CA GLY A 144 -16.11 7.97 -7.65
C GLY A 144 -16.55 9.40 -8.04
N VAL A 145 -15.99 9.96 -9.13
CA VAL A 145 -16.40 11.27 -9.66
C VAL A 145 -17.80 11.23 -10.27
N ALA A 146 -18.14 10.16 -11.00
CA ALA A 146 -19.45 10.00 -11.60
C ALA A 146 -20.57 9.99 -10.56
N ARG A 147 -20.33 9.43 -9.35
CA ARG A 147 -21.29 9.48 -8.23
C ARG A 147 -21.65 10.90 -7.81
N VAL A 148 -20.71 11.84 -7.91
CA VAL A 148 -20.95 13.26 -7.62
C VAL A 148 -21.73 13.92 -8.74
N VAL A 149 -21.33 13.67 -9.99
CA VAL A 149 -21.95 14.29 -11.18
C VAL A 149 -23.42 13.90 -11.32
N PHE A 150 -23.74 12.64 -11.07
CA PHE A 150 -25.08 12.08 -11.21
C PHE A 150 -25.83 11.96 -9.87
N PHE A 151 -25.40 12.67 -8.82
CA PHE A 151 -25.97 12.55 -7.48
C PHE A 151 -27.49 12.83 -7.43
N ASP A 152 -27.94 13.81 -8.21
CA ASP A 152 -29.35 14.23 -8.25
C ASP A 152 -30.21 13.41 -9.24
N ASP A 153 -29.62 12.48 -9.99
CA ASP A 153 -30.28 11.72 -11.06
C ASP A 153 -30.39 10.22 -10.69
N PRO A 154 -31.58 9.72 -10.28
CA PRO A 154 -31.70 8.41 -9.62
C PRO A 154 -31.27 7.21 -10.47
N GLU A 155 -31.61 7.21 -11.77
CA GLU A 155 -31.36 6.09 -12.68
C GLU A 155 -29.86 5.86 -12.93
N PRO A 156 -29.07 6.85 -13.39
CA PRO A 156 -27.63 6.67 -13.53
C PRO A 156 -26.94 6.49 -12.18
N PHE A 157 -27.44 7.09 -11.09
CA PHE A 157 -26.85 6.94 -9.76
C PHE A 157 -26.85 5.48 -9.29
N GLU A 158 -27.95 4.74 -9.49
CA GLU A 158 -28.04 3.34 -9.10
C GLU A 158 -27.04 2.46 -9.86
N ILE A 159 -26.92 2.66 -11.18
CA ILE A 159 -25.95 1.93 -12.01
C ILE A 159 -24.51 2.24 -11.57
N ILE A 160 -24.20 3.50 -11.28
CA ILE A 160 -22.87 3.91 -10.83
C ILE A 160 -22.59 3.32 -9.44
N ALA A 161 -23.56 3.30 -8.53
CA ALA A 161 -23.41 2.71 -7.21
C ALA A 161 -23.13 1.19 -7.27
N GLN A 162 -23.72 0.46 -8.22
CA GLN A 162 -23.38 -0.94 -8.46
C GLN A 162 -21.96 -1.09 -9.01
N CYS A 163 -21.56 -0.25 -9.97
CA CYS A 163 -20.19 -0.23 -10.48
C CYS A 163 -19.16 0.06 -9.38
N ASP A 164 -19.48 0.96 -8.46
CA ASP A 164 -18.65 1.34 -7.31
C ASP A 164 -18.44 0.20 -6.31
N GLN A 165 -19.35 -0.77 -6.24
CA GLN A 165 -19.14 -1.99 -5.46
C GLN A 165 -18.34 -3.03 -6.24
N PHE A 166 -18.60 -3.17 -7.54
CA PHE A 166 -18.02 -4.24 -8.35
C PHE A 166 -16.54 -4.00 -8.70
N ILE A 167 -16.16 -2.78 -9.09
CA ILE A 167 -14.81 -2.47 -9.56
C ILE A 167 -13.74 -2.63 -8.45
N PRO A 168 -13.92 -2.12 -7.22
CA PRO A 168 -12.96 -2.34 -6.14
C PRO A 168 -12.80 -3.82 -5.79
N VAL A 169 -13.87 -4.61 -5.85
CA VAL A 169 -13.79 -6.08 -5.64
C VAL A 169 -12.93 -6.73 -6.72
N LEU A 170 -13.13 -6.36 -7.99
CA LEU A 170 -12.31 -6.87 -9.09
C LEU A 170 -10.82 -6.50 -8.90
N ILE A 171 -10.53 -5.26 -8.52
CA ILE A 171 -9.17 -4.79 -8.22
C ILE A 171 -8.56 -5.57 -7.06
N ALA A 172 -9.31 -5.76 -5.97
CA ALA A 172 -8.88 -6.54 -4.82
C ALA A 172 -8.54 -8.00 -5.21
N VAL A 173 -9.35 -8.64 -6.07
CA VAL A 173 -9.06 -9.97 -6.60
C VAL A 173 -7.78 -10.00 -7.44
N CYS A 174 -7.56 -9.00 -8.29
CA CYS A 174 -6.32 -8.87 -9.07
C CYS A 174 -5.10 -8.70 -8.17
N MET A 175 -5.16 -7.81 -7.18
CA MET A 175 -4.07 -7.58 -6.21
C MET A 175 -3.81 -8.83 -5.37
N LEU A 176 -4.86 -9.53 -4.93
CA LEU A 176 -4.74 -10.78 -4.18
C LEU A 176 -4.06 -11.88 -5.01
N THR A 177 -4.46 -12.01 -6.27
CA THR A 177 -3.84 -12.96 -7.21
C THR A 177 -2.36 -12.64 -7.39
N PHE A 178 -2.02 -11.36 -7.49
CA PHE A 178 -0.64 -10.89 -7.58
C PHE A 178 0.17 -11.22 -6.31
N ASP A 179 -0.39 -10.97 -5.13
CA ASP A 179 0.24 -11.23 -3.84
C ASP A 179 0.45 -12.73 -3.60
N ILE A 180 -0.53 -13.57 -3.95
CA ILE A 180 -0.39 -15.04 -3.91
C ILE A 180 0.73 -15.49 -4.85
N THR A 181 0.75 -14.98 -6.08
CA THR A 181 1.79 -15.34 -7.06
C THR A 181 3.18 -14.93 -6.58
N SER A 182 3.29 -13.74 -5.98
CA SER A 182 4.52 -13.25 -5.34
C SER A 182 4.94 -14.16 -4.19
N LEU A 183 4.02 -14.53 -3.29
CA LEU A 183 4.26 -15.40 -2.15
C LEU A 183 4.75 -16.80 -2.58
N VAL A 184 4.10 -17.39 -3.57
CA VAL A 184 4.50 -18.68 -4.15
C VAL A 184 5.89 -18.58 -4.77
N THR A 185 6.18 -17.48 -5.46
CA THR A 185 7.50 -17.22 -6.07
C THR A 185 8.58 -17.09 -5.00
N PHE A 186 8.39 -16.26 -3.97
CA PHE A 186 9.33 -16.11 -2.85
C PHE A 186 9.58 -17.45 -2.15
N THR A 187 8.52 -18.20 -1.85
CA THR A 187 8.63 -19.50 -1.17
C THR A 187 9.38 -20.52 -2.03
N THR A 188 9.12 -20.55 -3.34
CA THR A 188 9.79 -21.46 -4.26
C THR A 188 11.27 -21.10 -4.42
N PHE A 189 11.58 -19.82 -4.53
CA PHE A 189 12.96 -19.35 -4.60
C PHE A 189 13.74 -19.73 -3.34
N LEU A 190 13.19 -19.47 -2.14
CA LEU A 190 13.82 -19.84 -0.86
C LEU A 190 14.13 -21.33 -0.79
N LYS A 191 13.18 -22.18 -1.22
CA LYS A 191 13.38 -23.64 -1.26
C LYS A 191 14.47 -24.07 -2.23
N ARG A 192 14.60 -23.41 -3.39
CA ARG A 192 15.66 -23.71 -4.37
C ARG A 192 17.03 -23.30 -3.83
N THR A 193 17.14 -22.14 -3.18
CA THR A 193 18.41 -21.66 -2.63
C THR A 193 18.85 -22.44 -1.40
N SER A 194 17.92 -22.88 -0.54
CA SER A 194 18.26 -23.67 0.65
C SER A 194 18.85 -25.05 0.31
N VAL A 195 18.43 -25.65 -0.81
CA VAL A 195 18.90 -26.97 -1.26
C VAL A 195 20.23 -26.88 -2.00
N ALA A 196 20.51 -25.76 -2.68
CA ALA A 196 21.65 -25.64 -3.57
C ALA A 196 23.01 -25.41 -2.86
N GLU A 197 23.07 -25.39 -1.51
CA GLU A 197 24.24 -25.03 -0.68
C GLU A 197 24.97 -23.72 -1.07
N LYS A 198 24.41 -22.95 -2.01
CA LYS A 198 24.90 -21.62 -2.34
C LYS A 198 24.62 -20.73 -1.14
N MET A 199 25.67 -20.03 -0.69
CA MET A 199 25.61 -19.03 0.38
C MET A 199 24.30 -18.26 0.30
N GLU A 200 23.42 -18.52 1.26
CA GLU A 200 22.09 -17.94 1.31
C GLU A 200 22.25 -16.42 1.36
N ASP A 201 21.80 -15.73 0.31
CA ASP A 201 21.90 -14.27 0.28
C ASP A 201 21.01 -13.72 1.41
N LYS A 202 21.65 -13.32 2.51
CA LYS A 202 20.97 -12.81 3.69
C LYS A 202 20.08 -11.60 3.35
N GLN A 203 20.37 -10.85 2.29
CA GLN A 203 19.51 -9.76 1.81
C GLN A 203 18.16 -10.31 1.33
N PHE A 204 18.19 -11.41 0.58
CA PHE A 204 17.01 -12.07 0.06
C PHE A 204 16.08 -12.61 1.17
N LEU A 205 16.66 -13.16 2.25
CA LEU A 205 15.90 -13.67 3.40
C LEU A 205 15.09 -12.55 4.09
N ILE A 206 15.67 -11.35 4.25
CA ILE A 206 14.93 -10.20 4.81
C ILE A 206 13.74 -9.85 3.95
N ILE A 207 13.99 -9.70 2.64
CA ILE A 207 12.97 -9.27 1.68
C ILE A 207 11.82 -10.28 1.68
N SER A 208 12.15 -11.57 1.71
CA SER A 208 11.15 -12.64 1.75
C SER A 208 10.34 -12.64 3.05
N HIS A 209 10.97 -12.52 4.22
CA HIS A 209 10.24 -12.49 5.50
C HIS A 209 9.27 -11.29 5.61
N HIS A 210 9.72 -10.09 5.23
CA HIS A 210 8.84 -8.91 5.26
C HIS A 210 7.79 -8.96 4.15
N GLY A 211 8.13 -9.53 2.99
CA GLY A 211 7.18 -9.78 1.90
C GLY A 211 6.05 -10.71 2.34
N ILE A 212 6.37 -11.85 2.95
CA ILE A 212 5.40 -12.80 3.50
C ILE A 212 4.52 -12.12 4.55
N ALA A 213 5.13 -11.41 5.50
CA ALA A 213 4.39 -10.70 6.55
C ALA A 213 3.43 -9.66 5.96
N ALA A 214 3.86 -8.88 4.97
CA ALA A 214 3.02 -7.90 4.29
C ALA A 214 1.81 -8.57 3.61
N VAL A 215 2.02 -9.69 2.89
CA VAL A 215 0.94 -10.44 2.24
C VAL A 215 -0.09 -10.94 3.27
N VAL A 216 0.36 -11.49 4.41
CA VAL A 216 -0.55 -11.91 5.49
C VAL A 216 -1.38 -10.74 6.00
N VAL A 217 -0.77 -9.57 6.19
CA VAL A 217 -1.48 -8.36 6.61
C VAL A 217 -2.48 -7.91 5.52
N CYS A 218 -2.15 -8.00 4.23
CA CYS A 218 -3.10 -7.73 3.14
C CYS A 218 -4.35 -8.62 3.20
N PHE A 219 -4.19 -9.92 3.49
CA PHE A 219 -5.34 -10.82 3.69
C PHE A 219 -6.22 -10.36 4.86
N LEU A 220 -5.63 -9.94 5.98
CA LEU A 220 -6.38 -9.41 7.11
C LEU A 220 -7.14 -8.13 6.76
N ILE A 221 -6.52 -7.23 5.97
CA ILE A 221 -7.16 -6.01 5.46
C ILE A 221 -8.39 -6.38 4.62
N ILE A 222 -8.27 -7.32 3.68
CA ILE A 222 -9.38 -7.77 2.83
C ILE A 222 -10.52 -8.36 3.67
N VAL A 223 -10.20 -9.20 4.67
CA VAL A 223 -11.21 -9.76 5.58
C VAL A 223 -11.94 -8.66 6.35
N CYS A 224 -11.23 -7.67 6.87
CA CYS A 224 -11.82 -6.51 7.54
C CYS A 224 -12.78 -5.76 6.60
N TYR A 225 -12.35 -5.43 5.37
CA TYR A 225 -13.21 -4.76 4.39
C TYR A 225 -14.42 -5.60 3.99
N ALA A 226 -14.28 -6.92 3.84
CA ALA A 226 -15.40 -7.81 3.56
C ALA A 226 -16.43 -7.81 4.70
N ILE A 227 -15.97 -7.81 5.95
CA ILE A 227 -16.85 -7.70 7.13
C ILE A 227 -17.56 -6.33 7.13
N THR A 228 -16.85 -5.25 6.84
CA THR A 228 -17.45 -3.90 6.71
C THR A 228 -18.51 -3.88 5.62
N ALA A 229 -18.23 -4.44 4.44
CA ALA A 229 -19.15 -4.45 3.31
C ALA A 229 -20.41 -5.31 3.59
N LEU A 230 -20.26 -6.45 4.24
CA LEU A 230 -21.37 -7.38 4.51
C LEU A 230 -22.21 -6.97 5.73
N PHE A 231 -21.58 -6.40 6.76
CA PHE A 231 -22.24 -6.15 8.05
C PHE A 231 -22.32 -4.68 8.44
N GLY A 232 -21.73 -3.76 7.66
CA GLY A 232 -21.69 -2.33 7.99
C GLY A 232 -20.88 -2.02 9.25
N SER A 233 -19.91 -2.87 9.61
CA SER A 233 -19.15 -2.74 10.86
C SER A 233 -18.06 -1.66 10.76
N ALA A 234 -18.26 -0.54 11.45
CA ALA A 234 -17.26 0.52 11.57
C ALA A 234 -15.98 0.03 12.27
N ASP A 235 -16.10 -0.85 13.27
CA ASP A 235 -14.95 -1.42 13.98
C ASP A 235 -14.06 -2.25 13.04
N ALA A 236 -14.67 -3.03 12.14
CA ALA A 236 -13.94 -3.79 11.14
C ALA A 236 -13.20 -2.87 10.16
N LEU A 237 -13.80 -1.76 9.75
CA LEU A 237 -13.16 -0.75 8.91
C LEU A 237 -11.93 -0.15 9.59
N LEU A 238 -12.08 0.30 10.84
CA LEU A 238 -10.99 0.85 11.64
C LEU A 238 -9.86 -0.16 11.87
N LEU A 239 -10.19 -1.44 12.06
CA LEU A 239 -9.20 -2.51 12.16
C LEU A 239 -8.47 -2.74 10.84
N GLY A 240 -9.17 -2.66 9.71
CA GLY A 240 -8.58 -2.69 8.37
C GLY A 240 -7.58 -1.55 8.16
N PHE A 241 -7.92 -0.34 8.60
CA PHE A 241 -7.00 0.80 8.61
C PHE A 241 -5.75 0.54 9.47
N LEU A 242 -5.91 -0.03 10.66
CA LEU A 242 -4.79 -0.39 11.52
C LEU A 242 -3.84 -1.37 10.83
N PHE A 243 -4.39 -2.41 10.20
CA PHE A 243 -3.60 -3.36 9.42
C PHE A 243 -2.91 -2.69 8.22
N SER A 244 -3.57 -1.76 7.52
CA SER A 244 -2.92 -0.99 6.44
C SER A 244 -1.70 -0.19 6.95
N THR A 245 -1.82 0.42 8.14
CA THR A 245 -0.71 1.14 8.77
C THR A 245 0.44 0.20 9.13
N ILE A 246 0.12 -0.98 9.67
CA ILE A 246 1.11 -2.03 9.98
C ILE A 246 1.80 -2.51 8.70
N MET A 247 1.07 -2.69 7.61
CA MET A 247 1.63 -3.04 6.30
C MET A 247 2.69 -2.03 5.87
N TYR A 248 2.41 -0.72 5.95
CA TYR A 248 3.40 0.30 5.58
C TYR A 248 4.60 0.35 6.52
N LEU A 249 4.41 0.12 7.81
CA LEU A 249 5.52 -0.04 8.75
C LEU A 249 6.42 -1.22 8.37
N LEU A 250 5.84 -2.36 7.94
CA LEU A 250 6.59 -3.52 7.47
C LEU A 250 7.39 -3.18 6.20
N LEU A 251 6.79 -2.49 5.23
CA LEU A 251 7.47 -2.08 3.99
C LEU A 251 8.59 -1.06 4.26
N PHE A 252 8.35 -0.09 5.15
CA PHE A 252 9.37 0.86 5.59
C PHE A 252 10.53 0.14 6.29
N ARG A 253 10.23 -0.76 7.24
CA ARG A 253 11.25 -1.54 7.96
C ARG A 253 12.07 -2.41 7.01
N MET A 254 11.42 -3.06 6.05
CA MET A 254 12.10 -3.87 5.02
C MET A 254 13.13 -3.03 4.28
N LYS A 255 12.72 -1.85 3.78
CA LYS A 255 13.62 -0.91 3.11
C LYS A 255 14.76 -0.47 4.01
N ALA A 256 14.46 -0.10 5.26
CA ALA A 256 15.49 0.32 6.21
C ALA A 256 16.53 -0.77 6.47
N GLN A 257 16.10 -2.01 6.66
CA GLN A 257 17.00 -3.15 6.93
C GLN A 257 17.84 -3.53 5.72
N GLU A 258 17.26 -3.54 4.51
CA GLU A 258 17.99 -3.78 3.27
C GLU A 258 19.13 -2.75 3.13
N ARG A 259 18.83 -1.48 3.41
CA ARG A 259 19.82 -0.40 3.33
C ARG A 259 20.91 -0.50 4.39
N ILE A 260 20.58 -0.72 5.66
CA ILE A 260 21.57 -0.86 6.73
C ILE A 260 22.56 -1.99 6.42
N ARG A 261 22.08 -3.12 5.89
CA ARG A 261 22.97 -4.23 5.52
C ARG A 261 23.89 -3.90 4.34
N SER A 262 23.38 -3.20 3.32
CA SER A 262 24.22 -2.78 2.19
C SER A 262 25.39 -1.88 2.64
N LEU A 263 25.20 -1.08 3.69
CA LEU A 263 26.28 -0.27 4.29
C LEU A 263 27.31 -1.16 4.99
N ASN A 264 26.87 -2.10 5.83
CA ASN A 264 27.77 -3.00 6.56
C ASN A 264 28.59 -3.91 5.64
N GLY A 265 28.01 -4.39 4.54
CA GLY A 265 28.73 -5.18 3.53
C GLY A 265 29.82 -4.39 2.81
N SER A 266 29.59 -3.10 2.56
CA SER A 266 30.57 -2.22 1.90
C SER A 266 31.79 -1.97 2.80
N THR A 267 31.59 -1.84 4.12
CA THR A 267 32.67 -1.61 5.09
C THR A 267 33.57 -2.83 5.28
N ALA A 268 32.99 -4.04 5.26
CA ALA A 268 33.74 -5.29 5.38
C ALA A 268 34.71 -5.51 4.21
N HIS A 269 34.30 -5.14 2.98
CA HIS A 269 35.18 -5.26 1.82
C HIS A 269 36.36 -4.28 1.83
N ARG A 270 36.15 -3.04 2.31
CA ARG A 270 37.24 -2.05 2.42
C ARG A 270 38.33 -2.46 3.41
N THR A 271 37.95 -3.11 4.51
CA THR A 271 38.92 -3.60 5.51
C THR A 271 39.71 -4.81 5.04
N SER A 272 39.13 -5.67 4.19
CA SER A 272 39.86 -6.80 3.58
C SER A 272 40.85 -6.40 2.49
N ALA A 273 40.68 -5.22 1.87
CA ALA A 273 41.56 -4.75 0.80
C ALA A 273 42.77 -3.92 1.32
N SER A 274 42.79 -3.60 2.61
CA SER A 274 43.84 -2.81 3.26
C SER A 274 44.83 -3.64 4.08
N VAL A 275 44.80 -4.96 3.94
CA VAL A 275 45.73 -5.93 4.58
C VAL A 275 46.49 -6.64 3.48
#